data_AF-A0A932EAE2-F1
#
_entry.id   AF-A0A932EAE2-F1
#
_cell.length_a   1.000
_cell.length_b   1.000
_cell.length_c   1.000
_cell.angle_alpha   90.00
_cell.angle_beta   90.00
_cell.angle_gamma   90.00
#
_symmetry.space_group_name_H-M   'P 1'
#
loop_
_entity.id
_entity.type
_entity.pdbx_description
1 polymer ?
#
loop_
_entity_poly.entity_id
_entity_poly.type
_entity_poly.pdbx_seq_one_letter_code
_entity_poly.pdbx_strand_id
1 'polypeptide(L)'
;MNIIRLLLYQPLYNLLIFLIWLIPGHSLVWAIVLLTFLIRLALYPSFKKTIEHQKKIGLLKPHLDQIKQDHQGDQKLQAEKTMELYRQHGVSPFSA
;
A
#
# COMPACT_ATOMS: atom_id res chain seq x y z
N MET A 1 -4.11 27.03 -14.62
CA MET A 1 -2.85 26.26 -14.75
C MET A 1 -3.10 24.86 -14.20
N ASN A 2 -2.91 23.82 -15.01
CA ASN A 2 -3.37 22.47 -14.65
C ASN A 2 -2.40 21.81 -13.67
N ILE A 3 -2.74 21.82 -12.37
CA ILE A 3 -1.94 21.27 -11.26
C ILE A 3 -1.51 19.81 -11.52
N ILE A 4 -2.41 18.99 -12.06
CA ILE A 4 -2.14 17.59 -12.40
C ILE A 4 -0.99 17.48 -13.43
N ARG A 5 -0.91 18.41 -14.38
CA ARG A 5 0.15 18.40 -15.38
C ARG A 5 1.52 18.73 -14.77
N LEU A 6 1.53 19.68 -13.84
CA LEU A 6 2.75 20.15 -13.18
C LEU A 6 3.30 19.14 -12.16
N LEU A 7 2.42 18.58 -11.31
CA LEU A 7 2.82 17.68 -10.23
C LEU A 7 3.05 16.24 -10.68
N LEU A 8 2.30 15.75 -11.67
CA LEU A 8 2.35 14.34 -12.09
C LEU A 8 2.86 14.16 -13.53
N TYR A 9 2.24 14.80 -14.51
CA TYR A 9 2.50 14.48 -15.92
C TYR A 9 3.91 14.88 -16.38
N GLN A 10 4.33 16.12 -16.11
CA GLN A 10 5.64 16.64 -16.52
C GLN A 10 6.84 15.87 -15.93
N PRO A 11 6.92 15.61 -14.61
CA PRO A 11 8.06 14.86 -14.07
C PRO A 11 8.09 13.43 -14.60
N LEU A 12 6.94 12.77 -14.74
CA LEU A 12 6.87 11.41 -15.26
C LEU A 12 7.30 11.34 -16.74
N TYR A 13 6.85 12.29 -17.56
CA TYR A 13 7.23 12.37 -18.97
C TYR A 13 8.72 12.66 -19.16
N ASN A 14 9.27 13.63 -18.40
CA ASN A 14 10.70 13.94 -18.46
C ASN A 14 11.56 12.75 -18.04
N LEU A 15 11.13 12.01 -17.01
CA LEU A 15 11.81 10.82 -16.55
C LEU A 15 11.76 9.70 -17.60
N LEU A 16 10.64 9.53 -18.31
CA LEU A 16 10.53 8.58 -19.42
C LEU A 16 11.47 8.94 -20.58
N ILE A 17 11.52 10.20 -20.99
CA ILE A 17 12.45 10.67 -22.04
C ILE A 17 13.90 10.43 -21.62
N PHE A 18 14.25 10.75 -20.38
CA PHE A 18 15.59 10.51 -19.84
C PHE A 18 15.97 9.02 -19.93
N LEU A 19 15.06 8.11 -19.59
CA LEU A 19 15.27 6.67 -19.70
C LEU A 19 15.44 6.20 -21.15
N ILE A 20 14.69 6.78 -22.09
CA ILE A 20 14.84 6.48 -23.54
C ILE A 20 16.21 6.93 -24.05
N TRP A 21 16.70 8.08 -23.57
CA TRP A 21 18.01 8.60 -23.97
C TRP A 21 19.17 7.76 -23.42
N LEU A 22 19.00 7.17 -22.24
CA LEU A 22 19.99 6.29 -21.60
C LEU A 22 20.14 4.93 -22.32
N ILE A 23 19.11 4.48 -23.05
CA ILE A 23 19.09 3.14 -23.67
C ILE A 23 19.62 3.21 -25.11
N PRO A 24 20.62 2.38 -25.48
CA PRO A 24 21.12 2.32 -26.84
C PRO A 24 20.02 1.87 -27.80
N GLY A 25 19.77 2.67 -28.85
CA GLY A 25 18.70 2.43 -29.83
C GLY A 25 17.34 3.05 -29.48
N HIS A 26 17.23 3.83 -28.40
CA HIS A 26 16.04 4.63 -28.04
C HIS A 26 14.72 3.84 -28.04
N SER A 27 14.79 2.56 -27.67
CA SER A 27 13.62 1.70 -27.66
C SER A 27 12.69 2.08 -26.49
N LEU A 28 11.49 2.54 -26.85
CA LEU A 28 10.42 2.85 -25.90
C LEU A 28 10.07 1.65 -24.99
N VAL A 29 10.08 0.44 -25.55
CA VAL A 29 9.74 -0.79 -24.82
C VAL A 29 10.71 -1.02 -23.67
N TRP A 30 12.01 -0.97 -23.96
CA TRP A 30 13.05 -1.15 -22.94
C TRP A 30 13.02 -0.03 -21.88
N ALA A 31 12.71 1.21 -22.27
CA ALA A 31 12.57 2.32 -21.34
C ALA A 31 11.41 2.12 -20.36
N ILE A 32 10.26 1.65 -20.83
CA ILE A 32 9.08 1.36 -19.99
C ILE A 32 9.35 0.19 -19.04
N VAL A 33 10.01 -0.87 -19.51
CA VAL A 33 10.39 -2.02 -18.68
C VAL A 33 11.32 -1.57 -17.54
N LEU A 34 12.36 -0.79 -17.86
CA LEU A 34 13.29 -0.26 -16.87
C LEU A 34 12.60 0.69 -15.88
N LEU A 35 11.72 1.58 -16.38
CA LEU A 35 10.90 2.46 -15.55
C LEU A 35 10.07 1.67 -14.54
N THR A 36 9.39 0.62 -15.02
CA THR A 36 8.56 -0.25 -14.19
C THR A 36 9.39 -0.94 -13.10
N PHE A 37 10.59 -1.38 -13.45
CA PHE A 37 11.51 -2.02 -12.50
C PHE A 37 11.98 -1.03 -11.43
N LEU A 38 12.38 0.18 -11.81
CA LEU A 38 12.78 1.25 -10.89
C LEU A 38 11.64 1.62 -9.93
N ILE A 39 10.43 1.80 -10.46
CA ILE A 39 9.23 2.09 -9.65
C ILE A 39 8.95 0.95 -8.67
N ARG A 40 9.01 -0.31 -9.13
CA ARG A 40 8.82 -1.47 -8.24
C ARG A 40 9.86 -1.54 -7.13
N LEU A 41 11.13 -1.27 -7.42
CA LEU A 41 12.19 -1.25 -6.42
C LEU A 41 11.99 -0.10 -5.41
N ALA A 42 11.63 1.09 -5.88
CA ALA A 42 11.35 2.24 -5.01
C ALA A 42 10.14 1.99 -4.09
N LEU A 43 9.09 1.33 -4.59
CA LEU A 43 7.89 0.99 -3.83
C LEU A 43 8.05 -0.27 -2.98
N TYR A 44 9.04 -1.13 -3.24
CA TYR A 44 9.27 -2.38 -2.51
C TYR A 44 9.29 -2.21 -0.98
N PRO A 45 10.02 -1.24 -0.38
CA PRO A 45 9.98 -1.06 1.08
C PRO A 45 8.58 -0.68 1.58
N SER A 46 7.82 0.08 0.81
CA SER A 46 6.42 0.42 1.14
C SER A 46 5.54 -0.83 1.10
N PHE A 47 5.64 -1.62 0.02
CA PHE A 47 4.90 -2.87 -0.11
C PHE A 47 5.22 -3.84 1.03
N LYS A 48 6.50 -3.96 1.43
CA LYS A 48 6.90 -4.83 2.53
C LYS A 48 6.21 -4.44 3.84
N LYS A 49 6.21 -3.14 4.20
CA LYS A 49 5.52 -2.64 5.40
C LYS A 49 4.03 -2.95 5.37
N THR A 50 3.39 -2.71 4.22
CA THR A 50 1.98 -3.01 4.01
C THR A 50 1.67 -4.51 4.19
N ILE A 51 2.51 -5.40 3.67
CA ILE A 51 2.33 -6.86 3.82
C ILE A 51 2.53 -7.29 5.28
N GLU A 52 3.55 -6.77 5.97
CA GLU A 52 3.78 -7.07 7.38
C GLU A 52 2.60 -6.62 8.26
N HIS A 53 2.06 -5.43 7.99
CA HIS A 53 0.86 -4.92 8.66
C HIS A 53 -0.36 -5.81 8.43
N GLN A 54 -0.63 -6.19 7.17
CA GLN A 54 -1.72 -7.12 6.84
C GLN A 54 -1.56 -8.47 7.52
N LYS A 55 -0.33 -8.98 7.64
CA LYS A 55 -0.06 -10.23 8.37
C LYS A 55 -0.43 -10.11 9.85
N LYS A 56 -0.10 -9.00 10.51
CA LYS A 56 -0.46 -8.76 11.92
C LYS A 56 -1.98 -8.71 12.12
N ILE A 57 -2.72 -8.07 11.22
CA ILE A 57 -4.20 -8.10 11.25
C ILE A 57 -4.72 -9.53 11.02
N GLY A 58 -4.12 -10.27 10.08
CA GLY A 58 -4.48 -11.67 9.81
C GLY A 58 -4.35 -12.57 11.03
N LEU A 59 -3.35 -12.36 11.88
CA LEU A 59 -3.18 -13.08 13.14
C LEU A 59 -4.27 -12.77 14.18
N LEU A 60 -4.92 -11.61 14.09
CA LEU A 60 -6.02 -11.20 14.99
C LEU A 60 -7.38 -11.76 14.55
N LYS A 61 -7.49 -12.26 13.31
CA LYS A 61 -8.73 -12.81 12.75
C LYS A 61 -9.45 -13.82 13.68
N PRO A 62 -8.79 -14.84 14.28
CA PRO A 62 -9.47 -15.77 15.19
C PRO A 62 -10.06 -15.07 16.42
N HIS A 63 -9.38 -14.06 16.99
CA HIS A 63 -9.88 -13.29 18.12
C HIS A 63 -11.03 -12.36 17.73
N LEU A 64 -10.99 -11.80 16.52
CA LEU A 64 -12.09 -11.02 15.96
C LEU A 64 -13.34 -11.90 15.73
N ASP A 65 -13.14 -13.14 15.29
CA ASP A 65 -14.24 -14.09 15.09
C ASP A 65 -14.84 -14.54 16.43
N GLN A 66 -14.02 -14.70 17.49
CA GLN A 66 -14.50 -14.91 18.86
C GLN A 66 -15.33 -13.74 19.37
N ILE A 67 -14.85 -12.49 19.25
CA ILE A 67 -15.59 -11.28 19.65
C ILE A 67 -16.97 -11.22 18.95
N LYS A 68 -17.02 -11.59 17.67
CA LYS A 68 -18.29 -11.65 16.91
C LYS A 68 -19.23 -12.74 17.41
N GLN A 69 -18.72 -13.88 17.85
CA GLN A 69 -19.51 -14.99 18.41
C GLN A 69 -20.01 -14.67 19.82
N ASP A 70 -19.14 -14.13 20.68
CA ASP A 70 -19.44 -13.86 22.09
C ASP A 70 -20.43 -12.69 22.27
N HIS A 71 -20.47 -11.76 21.31
CA HIS A 71 -21.31 -10.56 21.38
C HIS A 71 -22.34 -10.48 20.24
N GLN A 72 -22.86 -11.62 19.77
CA GLN A 72 -23.91 -11.64 18.75
C GLN A 72 -25.12 -10.80 19.17
N GLY A 73 -25.51 -9.85 18.32
CA GLY A 73 -26.67 -8.96 18.57
C GLY A 73 -26.32 -7.57 19.09
N ASP A 74 -25.13 -7.34 19.63
CA ASP A 74 -24.67 -6.01 20.08
C ASP A 74 -23.52 -5.48 19.22
N GLN A 75 -23.87 -4.78 18.14
CA GLN A 75 -22.89 -4.19 17.22
C GLN A 75 -22.00 -3.12 17.88
N LYS A 76 -22.50 -2.41 18.90
CA LYS A 76 -21.71 -1.39 19.61
C LYS A 76 -20.62 -2.06 20.42
N LEU A 77 -20.98 -3.07 21.20
CA LEU A 77 -20.03 -3.82 22.03
C LEU A 77 -19.00 -4.56 21.17
N GLN A 78 -19.41 -5.14 20.04
CA GLN A 78 -18.49 -5.74 19.06
C GLN A 78 -17.47 -4.74 18.52
N ALA A 79 -17.91 -3.54 18.14
CA ALA A 79 -17.02 -2.49 17.61
C ALA A 79 -16.02 -2.01 18.68
N GLU A 80 -16.48 -1.83 19.92
CA GLU A 80 -15.63 -1.45 21.05
C GLU A 80 -14.56 -2.50 21.34
N LYS A 81 -14.95 -3.77 21.46
CA LYS A 81 -14.03 -4.89 21.73
C LYS A 81 -13.05 -5.14 20.59
N THR A 82 -13.49 -4.95 19.34
CA THR A 82 -12.61 -5.01 18.17
C THR A 82 -11.53 -3.93 18.22
N MET A 83 -11.90 -2.69 18.56
CA MET A 83 -10.95 -1.59 18.69
C MET A 83 -10.01 -1.76 19.88
N GLU A 84 -10.51 -2.31 20.99
CA GLU A 84 -9.72 -2.67 22.16
C GLU A 84 -8.67 -3.74 21.80
N LEU A 85 -9.07 -4.80 21.09
CA LEU A 85 -8.18 -5.85 20.63
C LEU A 85 -7.05 -5.30 19.74
N TYR A 86 -7.39 -4.41 18.81
CA TYR A 86 -6.41 -3.72 17.95
C TYR A 86 -5.41 -2.89 18.77
N ARG A 87 -5.88 -2.15 19.77
CA ARG A 87 -5.02 -1.38 20.68
C ARG A 87 -4.09 -2.26 21.52
N GLN A 88 -4.61 -3.34 22.09
CA GLN A 88 -3.83 -4.28 22.90
C GLN A 88 -2.70 -4.93 22.10
N HIS A 89 -2.91 -5.20 20.81
CA HIS A 89 -1.91 -5.80 19.93
C HIS A 89 -1.07 -4.76 19.16
N GLY A 90 -1.26 -3.46 19.43
CA GLY A 90 -0.50 -2.38 18.80
C GLY A 90 -0.72 -2.29 17.28
N VAL A 91 -1.88 -2.70 16.78
CA VAL A 91 -2.23 -2.69 15.36
C VAL A 91 -3.25 -1.60 15.09
N SER A 92 -2.99 -0.74 14.09
CA SER A 92 -3.97 0.24 13.62
C SER A 92 -4.70 -0.30 12.38
N PRO A 93 -6.04 -0.45 12.39
CA PRO A 93 -6.78 -0.94 11.22
C PRO A 93 -6.78 0.01 10.02
N PHE A 94 -6.36 1.28 10.21
CA PHE A 94 -6.37 2.32 9.17
C PHE A 94 -4.98 2.74 8.68
N SER A 95 -3.92 2.08 9.14
CA SER A 95 -2.54 2.52 8.89
C SER A 95 -1.67 1.34 8.45
N ALA A 96 -1.31 1.30 7.16
CA ALA A 96 -0.30 0.38 6.62
C ALA A 96 1.12 0.91 6.85
#